data_AF-A0A2W7L5L5-F1
#
_entry.id   AF-A0A2W7L5L5-F1
#
_cell.length_a   1.000
_cell.length_b   1.000
_cell.length_c   1.000
_cell.angle_alpha   90.00
_cell.angle_beta   90.00
_cell.angle_gamma   90.00
#
_symmetry.space_group_name_H-M   'P 1'
#
loop_
_entity.id
_entity.type
_entity.pdbx_description
1 polymer ?
#
loop_
_entity_poly.entity_id
_entity_poly.type
_entity_poly.pdbx_seq_one_letter_code
_entity_poly.pdbx_strand_id
1 'polypeptide(L)'
;MNRTGRALTLGCLLLLQPLLALAEGGNSLLIPATGRCALDTAPEDLPNALKACEQTAQSGDAEAQYELGEFYYSGTPRQLDNALKWFEKASLQGQAQAQYRLGSMFFHGEGVKANNVQAYILLKIAAVNGAEDALDMADEVTEQMPRDELEHATQVLGQIFRKYLLELQNAEGRTPFSPLP
;
A
#
# COMPACT_ATOMS: atom_id res chain seq x y z
N MET A 1 5.86 49.12 -60.73
CA MET A 1 5.53 47.68 -60.78
C MET A 1 5.69 47.09 -59.39
N ASN A 2 4.58 46.64 -58.79
CA ASN A 2 4.38 45.53 -57.83
C ASN A 2 5.61 45.00 -57.05
N ARG A 3 5.62 44.74 -55.74
CA ARG A 3 4.59 44.61 -54.69
C ARG A 3 5.31 44.57 -53.32
N THR A 4 4.55 44.92 -52.30
CA THR A 4 4.71 44.81 -50.84
C THR A 4 5.06 43.42 -50.27
N GLY A 5 5.75 43.39 -49.12
CA GLY A 5 5.77 42.28 -48.12
C GLY A 5 6.82 42.52 -47.03
N ARG A 6 6.52 43.16 -45.88
CA ARG A 6 6.14 42.58 -44.56
C ARG A 6 7.12 41.52 -44.03
N ALA A 7 7.91 41.86 -43.00
CA ALA A 7 7.72 41.57 -41.55
C ALA A 7 8.27 40.18 -41.15
N LEU A 8 9.45 40.10 -40.52
CA LEU A 8 9.72 39.99 -39.07
C LEU A 8 9.55 38.58 -38.48
N THR A 9 10.69 38.09 -37.96
CA THR A 9 10.91 37.33 -36.71
C THR A 9 10.65 35.82 -36.60
N LEU A 10 11.73 35.16 -36.14
CA LEU A 10 11.83 34.00 -35.25
C LEU A 10 11.20 32.68 -35.71
N GLY A 11 12.02 31.88 -36.42
CA GLY A 11 11.85 30.44 -36.50
C GLY A 11 12.17 29.79 -35.15
N CYS A 12 11.15 29.62 -34.32
CA CYS A 12 11.19 28.81 -33.12
C CYS A 12 11.08 27.33 -33.55
N LEU A 13 12.17 26.57 -33.42
CA LEU A 13 12.20 25.11 -33.56
C LEU A 13 11.43 24.49 -32.39
N LEU A 14 10.12 24.30 -32.55
CA LEU A 14 9.33 23.45 -31.67
C LEU A 14 9.60 21.99 -32.03
N LEU A 15 10.43 21.35 -31.21
CA LEU A 15 10.53 19.90 -31.12
C LEU A 15 9.15 19.34 -30.79
N LEU A 16 8.47 18.75 -31.77
CA LEU A 16 7.36 17.83 -31.50
C LEU A 16 7.95 16.59 -30.83
N GLN A 17 7.85 16.54 -29.50
CA GLN A 17 7.92 15.26 -28.79
C GLN A 17 6.61 14.51 -29.07
N PRO A 18 6.64 13.23 -29.48
CA PRO A 18 5.42 12.44 -29.55
C PRO A 18 4.97 12.17 -28.11
N LEU A 19 3.90 12.84 -27.70
CA LEU A 19 3.07 12.44 -26.57
C LEU A 19 2.65 10.98 -26.79
N LEU A 20 3.08 10.11 -25.89
CA LEU A 20 2.52 8.76 -25.74
C LEU A 20 1.00 8.89 -25.66
N ALA A 21 0.33 8.37 -26.67
CA ALA A 21 -1.11 8.25 -26.70
C ALA A 21 -1.56 7.36 -25.54
N LEU A 22 -2.14 7.98 -24.51
CA LEU A 22 -3.03 7.28 -23.60
C LEU A 22 -4.20 6.77 -24.46
N ALA A 23 -4.36 5.46 -24.51
CA ALA A 23 -5.47 4.83 -25.21
C ALA A 23 -6.78 5.22 -24.51
N GLU A 24 -7.46 6.24 -25.04
CA GLU A 24 -8.85 6.54 -24.70
C GLU A 24 -9.75 5.49 -25.34
N GLY A 25 -10.22 4.54 -24.53
CA GLY A 25 -11.11 3.48 -24.99
C GLY A 25 -11.53 2.50 -23.90
N GLY A 26 -11.82 2.99 -22.70
CA GLY A 26 -12.32 2.17 -21.59
C GLY A 26 -13.23 2.98 -20.69
N ASN A 27 -14.32 2.37 -20.22
CA ASN A 27 -15.29 2.99 -19.33
C ASN A 27 -14.56 3.53 -18.07
N SER A 28 -14.61 4.84 -17.81
CA SER A 28 -13.89 5.50 -16.70
C SER A 28 -14.33 5.04 -15.28
N LEU A 29 -15.36 4.19 -15.20
CA LEU A 29 -15.86 3.56 -13.97
C LEU A 29 -15.24 2.18 -13.69
N LEU A 30 -14.43 1.67 -14.62
CA LEU A 30 -13.70 0.41 -14.51
C LEU A 30 -12.28 0.64 -15.00
N ILE A 31 -11.54 1.55 -14.37
CA ILE A 31 -10.09 1.40 -14.33
C ILE A 31 -9.90 0.05 -13.62
N PRO A 32 -9.43 -1.03 -14.29
CA PRO A 32 -8.91 -2.14 -13.51
C PRO A 32 -7.84 -1.47 -12.65
N ALA A 33 -7.85 -1.68 -11.34
CA ALA A 33 -6.70 -1.38 -10.52
C ALA A 33 -5.57 -2.31 -10.98
N THR A 34 -5.04 -2.08 -12.18
CA THR A 34 -3.75 -2.56 -12.60
C THR A 34 -2.85 -1.98 -11.53
N GLY A 35 -2.29 -2.85 -10.69
CA GLY A 35 -1.42 -2.45 -9.60
C GLY A 35 -0.43 -1.39 -10.05
N ARG A 36 0.02 -0.56 -9.10
CA ARG A 36 1.02 0.48 -9.38
C ARG A 36 2.28 -0.09 -10.03
N CYS A 37 2.54 -1.36 -9.79
CA CYS A 37 3.59 -2.15 -10.37
C CYS A 37 3.02 -3.16 -11.38
N ALA A 38 3.40 -3.00 -12.65
CA ALA A 38 3.05 -3.92 -13.72
C ALA A 38 3.86 -5.24 -13.66
N LEU A 39 3.75 -5.97 -12.54
CA LEU A 39 4.54 -7.19 -12.27
C LEU A 39 3.96 -8.44 -12.92
N ASP A 40 2.69 -8.42 -13.33
CA ASP A 40 2.08 -9.45 -14.19
C ASP A 40 2.36 -9.12 -15.67
N THR A 41 3.64 -9.21 -16.05
CA THR A 41 4.12 -8.91 -17.40
C THR A 41 4.87 -10.10 -17.98
N ALA A 42 5.16 -10.03 -19.29
CA ALA A 42 5.94 -11.05 -19.98
C ALA A 42 7.33 -11.23 -19.30
N PRO A 43 7.89 -12.46 -19.27
CA PRO A 43 9.16 -12.72 -18.59
C PRO A 43 10.33 -11.83 -19.02
N GLU A 44 10.34 -11.41 -20.28
CA GLU A 44 11.33 -10.49 -20.85
C GLU A 44 11.23 -9.05 -20.30
N ASP A 45 10.03 -8.62 -19.90
CA ASP A 45 9.76 -7.26 -19.40
C ASP A 45 9.80 -7.19 -17.87
N LEU A 46 9.66 -8.33 -17.19
CA LEU A 46 9.63 -8.45 -15.74
C LEU A 46 10.81 -7.75 -15.03
N PRO A 47 12.08 -7.87 -15.49
CA PRO A 47 13.19 -7.18 -14.82
C PRO A 47 13.04 -5.65 -14.81
N ASN A 48 12.51 -5.08 -15.90
CA ASN A 48 12.29 -3.64 -16.00
C ASN A 48 11.10 -3.21 -15.14
N ALA A 49 10.01 -3.99 -15.15
CA ALA A 49 8.84 -3.75 -14.31
C ALA A 49 9.18 -3.82 -12.81
N LEU A 50 9.95 -4.83 -12.40
CA LEU A 50 10.42 -4.98 -11.02
C LEU A 50 11.27 -3.78 -10.60
N LYS A 51 12.23 -3.37 -11.43
CA LYS A 51 13.08 -2.20 -11.14
C LYS A 51 12.26 -0.91 -10.99
N ALA A 52 11.27 -0.69 -11.86
CA ALA A 52 10.40 0.48 -11.78
C ALA A 52 9.55 0.43 -10.49
N CYS A 53 9.01 -0.74 -10.15
CA CYS A 53 8.25 -0.94 -8.92
C CYS A 53 9.10 -0.68 -7.67
N GLU A 54 10.34 -1.18 -7.63
CA GLU A 54 11.30 -0.93 -6.56
C GLU A 54 11.56 0.57 -6.37
N GLN A 55 11.69 1.33 -7.46
CA GLN A 55 11.87 2.78 -7.38
C GLN A 55 10.65 3.48 -6.76
N THR A 56 9.43 3.10 -7.17
CA THR A 56 8.18 3.64 -6.62
C THR A 56 8.00 3.26 -5.15
N ALA A 57 8.28 2.01 -4.79
CA ALA A 57 8.20 1.56 -3.40
C ALA A 57 9.25 2.26 -2.52
N GLN A 58 10.45 2.51 -3.05
CA GLN A 58 11.52 3.26 -2.37
C GLN A 58 11.18 4.75 -2.19
N SER A 59 10.36 5.34 -3.06
CA SER A 59 9.90 6.71 -2.91
C SER A 59 8.78 6.87 -1.87
N GLY A 60 8.36 5.76 -1.24
CA GLY A 60 7.40 5.75 -0.14
C GLY A 60 6.00 5.33 -0.54
N ASP A 61 5.77 4.91 -1.78
CA ASP A 61 4.44 4.48 -2.20
C ASP A 61 4.02 3.17 -1.52
N ALA A 62 3.00 3.26 -0.66
CA ALA A 62 2.54 2.13 0.15
C ALA A 62 1.93 0.99 -0.68
N GLU A 63 1.30 1.30 -1.82
CA GLU A 63 0.70 0.28 -2.67
C GLU A 63 1.78 -0.46 -3.47
N ALA A 64 2.77 0.26 -4.02
CA ALA A 64 3.93 -0.37 -4.66
C ALA A 64 4.74 -1.22 -3.66
N GLN A 65 4.86 -0.79 -2.40
CA GLN A 65 5.46 -1.60 -1.34
C GLN A 65 4.65 -2.87 -1.09
N TYR A 66 3.33 -2.79 -1.00
CA TYR A 66 2.47 -3.97 -0.87
C TYR A 66 2.64 -4.94 -2.05
N GLU A 67 2.62 -4.43 -3.28
CA GLU A 67 2.75 -5.24 -4.49
C GLU A 67 4.13 -5.92 -4.61
N LEU A 68 5.22 -5.25 -4.21
CA LEU A 68 6.53 -5.91 -4.08
C LEU A 68 6.50 -7.01 -3.03
N GLY A 69 5.84 -6.76 -1.90
CA GLY A 69 5.64 -7.76 -0.86
C GLY A 69 4.97 -9.03 -1.43
N GLU A 70 3.86 -8.86 -2.13
CA GLU A 70 3.12 -9.96 -2.79
C GLU A 70 3.98 -10.68 -3.84
N PHE A 71 4.75 -9.94 -4.63
CA PHE A 71 5.66 -10.52 -5.63
C PHE A 71 6.71 -11.44 -4.97
N TYR A 72 7.35 -10.98 -3.89
CA TYR A 72 8.32 -11.80 -3.17
C TYR A 72 7.68 -12.94 -2.37
N TYR A 73 6.45 -12.74 -1.90
CA TYR A 73 5.69 -13.73 -1.13
C TYR A 73 5.22 -14.90 -2.01
N SER A 74 4.74 -14.62 -3.22
CA SER A 74 4.18 -15.60 -4.17
C SER A 74 5.22 -16.17 -5.15
N GLY A 75 6.42 -15.58 -5.20
CA GLY A 75 7.50 -16.02 -6.09
C GLY A 75 7.96 -17.46 -5.87
N THR A 76 8.67 -18.01 -6.86
CA THR A 76 9.25 -19.36 -6.81
C THR A 76 10.75 -19.30 -7.12
N PRO A 77 11.64 -19.56 -6.13
CA PRO A 77 11.34 -19.81 -4.71
C PRO A 77 10.78 -18.56 -4.01
N ARG A 78 9.98 -18.76 -2.95
CA ARG A 78 9.45 -17.66 -2.13
C ARG A 78 10.61 -16.94 -1.42
N GLN A 79 10.55 -15.61 -1.36
CA GLN A 79 11.55 -14.76 -0.72
C GLN A 79 10.93 -14.02 0.48
N LEU A 80 10.60 -14.78 1.53
CA LEU A 80 9.79 -14.27 2.65
C LEU A 80 10.44 -13.12 3.43
N ASP A 81 11.77 -13.12 3.55
CA ASP A 81 12.49 -12.00 4.19
C ASP A 81 12.30 -10.67 3.44
N ASN A 82 12.18 -10.72 2.11
CA ASN A 82 11.89 -9.53 1.30
C ASN A 82 10.41 -9.15 1.39
N ALA A 83 9.51 -10.16 1.36
CA ALA A 83 8.08 -9.92 1.54
C ALA A 83 7.78 -9.21 2.87
N LEU A 84 8.34 -9.72 3.99
CA LEU A 84 8.20 -9.11 5.32
C LEU A 84 8.61 -7.65 5.33
N LYS A 85 9.81 -7.34 4.82
CA LYS A 85 10.33 -5.95 4.79
C LYS A 85 9.40 -5.00 4.05
N TRP A 86 8.83 -5.45 2.93
CA TRP A 86 7.96 -4.62 2.11
C TRP A 86 6.56 -4.48 2.72
N PHE A 87 5.98 -5.56 3.25
CA PHE A 87 4.72 -5.49 3.99
C PHE A 87 4.82 -4.64 5.25
N GLU A 88 5.93 -4.71 6.00
CA GLU A 88 6.17 -3.83 7.16
C GLU A 88 6.14 -2.36 6.77
N LYS A 89 6.83 -1.98 5.68
CA LYS A 89 6.85 -0.61 5.17
C LYS A 89 5.45 -0.13 4.76
N ALA A 90 4.70 -0.94 4.00
CA ALA A 90 3.34 -0.60 3.58
C ALA A 90 2.37 -0.54 4.77
N SER A 91 2.51 -1.47 5.71
CA SER A 91 1.70 -1.59 6.93
C SER A 91 1.83 -0.36 7.83
N LEU A 92 3.05 0.17 8.00
CA LEU A 92 3.31 1.41 8.76
C LEU A 92 2.63 2.65 8.14
N GLN A 93 2.27 2.58 6.86
CA GLN A 93 1.58 3.66 6.16
C GLN A 93 0.06 3.48 6.11
N GLY A 94 -0.48 2.46 6.77
CA GLY A 94 -1.92 2.21 6.80
C GLY A 94 -2.45 1.37 5.64
N GLN A 95 -1.58 0.76 4.82
CA GLN A 95 -2.04 -0.15 3.76
C GLN A 95 -2.65 -1.40 4.41
N ALA A 96 -3.97 -1.55 4.29
CA ALA A 96 -4.76 -2.57 4.99
C ALA A 96 -4.44 -4.01 4.58
N GLN A 97 -4.23 -4.28 3.29
CA GLN A 97 -3.84 -5.59 2.78
C GLN A 97 -2.43 -6.00 3.21
N ALA A 98 -1.49 -5.05 3.30
CA ALA A 98 -0.16 -5.31 3.83
C ALA A 98 -0.22 -5.62 5.34
N GLN A 99 -1.07 -4.93 6.10
CA GLN A 99 -1.32 -5.25 7.51
C GLN A 99 -1.93 -6.65 7.66
N TYR A 100 -2.90 -7.00 6.82
CA TYR A 100 -3.50 -8.33 6.77
C TYR A 100 -2.46 -9.42 6.46
N ARG A 101 -1.66 -9.24 5.40
CA ARG A 101 -0.59 -10.18 5.03
C ARG A 101 0.42 -10.34 6.15
N LEU A 102 0.89 -9.24 6.75
CA LEU A 102 1.84 -9.30 7.85
C LEU A 102 1.23 -10.00 9.08
N GLY A 103 -0.04 -9.73 9.40
CA GLY A 103 -0.78 -10.41 10.45
C GLY A 103 -0.86 -11.92 10.23
N SER A 104 -1.20 -12.35 9.00
CA SER A 104 -1.22 -13.76 8.60
C SER A 104 0.16 -14.41 8.69
N MET A 105 1.22 -13.72 8.27
CA MET A 105 2.60 -14.22 8.37
C MET A 105 3.02 -14.44 9.83
N PHE A 106 2.64 -13.53 10.74
CA PHE A 106 2.87 -13.72 12.18
C PHE A 106 2.00 -14.83 12.76
N PHE A 107 0.78 -15.03 12.29
CA PHE A 107 -0.07 -16.10 12.79
C PHE A 107 0.50 -17.48 12.41
N HIS A 108 0.88 -17.64 11.15
CA HIS A 108 1.36 -18.91 10.61
C HIS A 108 2.87 -19.13 10.77
N GLY A 109 3.63 -18.10 11.19
CA GLY A 109 5.09 -18.16 11.28
C GLY A 109 5.79 -18.26 9.92
N GLU A 110 5.26 -17.59 8.90
CA GLU A 110 5.83 -17.63 7.55
C GLU A 110 6.99 -16.64 7.41
N GLY A 111 8.22 -17.16 7.35
CA GLY A 111 9.43 -16.32 7.24
C GLY A 111 9.75 -15.51 8.51
N VAL A 112 8.87 -15.55 9.50
CA VAL A 112 9.02 -14.90 10.80
C VAL A 112 8.59 -15.88 11.89
N LYS A 113 9.08 -15.69 13.13
CA LYS A 113 8.60 -16.49 14.26
C LYS A 113 7.12 -16.18 14.51
N ALA A 114 6.30 -17.22 14.64
CA ALA A 114 4.89 -17.07 14.95
C ALA A 114 4.66 -16.25 16.23
N ASN A 115 3.67 -15.36 16.21
CA ASN A 115 3.33 -14.45 17.30
C ASN A 115 1.86 -14.01 17.22
N ASN A 116 1.01 -14.63 18.04
CA ASN A 116 -0.43 -14.35 18.04
C ASN A 116 -0.77 -12.93 18.50
N VAL A 117 -0.02 -12.36 19.44
CA VAL A 117 -0.21 -10.97 19.89
C VAL A 117 0.00 -10.00 18.72
N GLN A 118 1.10 -10.15 17.97
CA GLN A 118 1.39 -9.29 16.82
C GLN A 118 0.41 -9.52 15.68
N ALA A 119 0.06 -10.78 15.39
CA ALA A 119 -0.94 -11.13 14.41
C ALA A 119 -2.29 -10.46 14.70
N TYR A 120 -2.80 -10.62 15.93
CA TYR A 120 -4.07 -10.04 16.36
C TYR A 120 -4.07 -8.51 16.22
N ILE A 121 -3.01 -7.83 16.71
CA ILE A 121 -2.89 -6.37 16.62
C ILE A 121 -2.94 -5.92 15.15
N LEU A 122 -2.14 -6.53 14.28
CA LEU A 122 -2.07 -6.16 12.86
C LEU A 122 -3.39 -6.41 12.14
N LEU A 123 -4.07 -7.53 12.42
CA LEU A 123 -5.36 -7.86 11.80
C LEU A 123 -6.48 -6.92 12.26
N LYS A 124 -6.51 -6.53 13.55
CA LYS A 124 -7.48 -5.53 14.04
C LYS A 124 -7.21 -4.15 13.43
N ILE A 125 -5.95 -3.77 13.23
CA ILE A 125 -5.61 -2.52 12.53
C ILE A 125 -5.98 -2.60 11.04
N ALA A 126 -5.73 -3.74 10.38
CA ALA A 126 -6.10 -3.99 8.99
C ALA A 126 -7.61 -3.82 8.77
N ALA A 127 -8.42 -4.39 9.67
CA ALA A 127 -9.88 -4.24 9.63
C ALA A 127 -10.32 -2.77 9.73
N VAL A 128 -9.70 -1.99 10.63
CA VAL A 128 -9.97 -0.55 10.76
C VAL A 128 -9.60 0.20 9.48
N ASN A 129 -8.56 -0.22 8.78
CA ASN A 129 -8.11 0.38 7.53
C ASN A 129 -8.80 -0.20 6.27
N GLY A 130 -9.78 -1.10 6.43
CA GLY A 130 -10.64 -1.57 5.34
C GLY A 130 -10.30 -2.95 4.76
N ALA A 131 -9.49 -3.78 5.43
CA ALA A 131 -9.35 -5.19 5.08
C ALA A 131 -10.54 -5.99 5.65
N GLU A 132 -11.55 -6.24 4.83
CA GLU A 132 -12.83 -6.85 5.23
C GLU A 132 -12.66 -8.21 5.91
N ASP A 133 -11.77 -9.06 5.39
CA ASP A 133 -11.51 -10.42 5.89
C ASP A 133 -10.61 -10.47 7.14
N ALA A 134 -10.11 -9.33 7.62
CA ALA A 134 -9.13 -9.31 8.70
C ALA A 134 -9.75 -9.63 10.07
N LEU A 135 -11.04 -9.36 10.27
CA LEU A 135 -11.72 -9.69 11.54
C LEU A 135 -11.89 -11.19 11.72
N ASP A 136 -12.27 -11.91 10.66
CA ASP A 136 -12.43 -13.37 10.72
C ASP A 136 -11.11 -14.05 11.11
N MET A 137 -10.01 -13.63 10.49
CA MET A 137 -8.69 -14.13 10.87
C MET A 137 -8.27 -13.70 12.28
N ALA A 138 -8.63 -12.48 12.72
CA ALA A 138 -8.35 -12.07 14.10
C ALA A 138 -9.10 -12.94 15.12
N ASP A 139 -10.32 -13.36 14.79
CA ASP A 139 -11.10 -14.27 15.62
C ASP A 139 -10.44 -15.66 15.66
N GLU A 140 -9.97 -16.20 14.52
CA GLU A 140 -9.18 -17.44 14.48
C GLU A 140 -7.91 -17.37 15.34
N VAL A 141 -7.20 -16.23 15.31
CA VAL A 141 -6.03 -16.01 16.17
C VAL A 141 -6.41 -16.09 17.64
N THR A 142 -7.56 -15.52 18.04
CA THR A 142 -7.99 -15.50 19.44
C THR A 142 -8.31 -16.89 19.99
N GLU A 143 -8.71 -17.84 19.13
CA GLU A 143 -8.91 -19.25 19.53
C GLU A 143 -7.62 -19.90 20.05
N GLN A 144 -6.46 -19.39 19.61
CA GLN A 144 -5.14 -19.88 19.99
C GLN A 144 -4.43 -18.99 21.03
N MET A 145 -5.08 -17.93 21.52
CA MET A 145 -4.48 -16.99 22.46
C MET A 145 -4.83 -17.32 23.91
N PRO A 146 -3.84 -17.44 24.80
CA PRO A 146 -4.04 -17.33 26.24
C PRO A 146 -4.72 -16.00 26.60
N ARG A 147 -5.52 -16.01 27.68
CA ARG A 147 -6.28 -14.82 28.11
C ARG A 147 -5.38 -13.61 28.41
N ASP A 148 -4.23 -13.85 29.01
CA ASP A 148 -3.24 -12.82 29.34
C ASP A 148 -2.60 -12.21 28.09
N GLU A 149 -2.32 -13.02 27.06
CA GLU A 149 -1.86 -12.50 25.77
C GLU A 149 -2.93 -11.64 25.08
N LEU A 150 -4.20 -12.06 25.13
CA LEU A 150 -5.31 -11.30 24.57
C LEU A 150 -5.53 -9.97 25.33
N GLU A 151 -5.44 -10.00 26.66
CA GLU A 151 -5.51 -8.80 27.49
C GLU A 151 -4.35 -7.84 27.14
N HIS A 152 -3.14 -8.37 26.99
CA HIS A 152 -1.99 -7.58 26.59
C HIS A 152 -2.19 -6.94 25.20
N ALA A 153 -2.64 -7.72 24.20
CA ALA A 153 -2.87 -7.24 22.85
C ALA A 153 -3.95 -6.14 22.79
N THR A 154 -5.06 -6.34 23.51
CA THR A 154 -6.16 -5.35 23.58
C THR A 154 -5.74 -4.08 24.32
N GLN A 155 -4.90 -4.18 25.36
CA GLN A 155 -4.31 -3.02 26.03
C GLN A 155 -3.42 -2.20 25.06
N VAL A 156 -2.57 -2.87 24.28
CA VAL A 156 -1.72 -2.22 23.28
C VAL A 156 -2.56 -1.52 22.21
N LEU A 157 -3.58 -2.17 21.67
CA LEU A 157 -4.52 -1.56 20.72
C LEU A 157 -5.20 -0.31 21.30
N GLY A 158 -5.63 -0.38 22.57
CA GLY A 158 -6.21 0.76 23.27
C GLY A 158 -5.25 1.95 23.42
N GLN A 159 -3.96 1.69 23.62
CA GLN A 159 -2.93 2.74 23.66
C GLN A 159 -2.69 3.36 22.29
N ILE A 160 -2.62 2.55 21.23
CA ILE A 160 -2.46 3.01 19.85
C ILE A 160 -3.64 3.92 19.47
N PHE A 161 -4.87 3.47 19.69
CA PHE A 161 -6.07 4.24 19.38
C PHE A 161 -6.13 5.55 20.17
N ARG A 162 -5.81 5.52 21.47
CA ARG A 162 -5.76 6.73 22.29
C ARG A 162 -4.74 7.74 21.77
N LYS A 163 -3.56 7.29 21.37
CA LYS A 163 -2.52 8.15 20.80
C LYS A 163 -3.00 8.79 19.50
N TYR A 164 -3.61 7.99 18.61
CA TYR A 164 -4.20 8.49 17.37
C TYR A 164 -5.25 9.59 17.61
N LEU A 165 -6.18 9.37 18.54
CA LEU A 165 -7.19 10.39 18.89
C LEU A 165 -6.57 11.69 19.41
N LEU A 166 -5.48 11.63 20.19
CA LEU A 166 -4.78 12.82 20.67
C LEU A 166 -4.08 13.58 19.53
N GLU A 167 -3.52 12.86 18.56
CA GLU A 167 -2.92 13.46 17.37
C GLU A 167 -3.97 14.19 16.52
N LEU A 168 -5.15 13.60 16.32
CA LEU A 168 -6.28 14.26 15.65
C LEU A 168 -6.74 15.52 16.38
N GLN A 169 -6.87 15.46 17.71
CA GLN A 169 -7.26 16.62 18.52
C GLN A 169 -6.30 17.81 18.33
N ASN A 170 -5.00 17.52 18.30
CA ASN A 170 -3.97 18.55 18.12
C ASN A 170 -3.97 19.13 16.70
N ALA A 171 -4.34 18.32 15.69
CA ALA A 171 -4.42 18.77 14.29
C ALA A 171 -5.65 19.64 14.01
N GLU A 172 -6.81 19.32 14.61
CA GLU A 172 -8.08 19.96 14.28
C GLU A 172 -8.53 21.02 15.30
N GLY A 173 -7.88 21.12 16.46
CA GLY A 173 -8.28 22.04 17.53
C GLY A 173 -9.67 21.76 18.10
N ARG A 174 -10.23 20.57 17.85
CA ARG A 174 -11.55 20.09 18.31
C ARG A 174 -11.40 18.75 19.03
N THR A 175 -12.37 18.39 19.86
CA THR A 175 -12.33 17.05 20.49
C THR A 175 -12.68 15.98 19.45
N PRO A 176 -12.05 14.80 19.47
CA PRO A 176 -12.31 13.72 18.49
C PRO A 176 -13.74 13.17 18.52
N PHE A 177 -14.53 13.53 19.54
CA PHE A 177 -15.93 13.13 19.71
C PHE A 177 -16.90 14.29 19.48
N SER A 178 -16.44 15.42 18.94
CA SER A 178 -17.33 16.52 18.56
C SER A 178 -18.25 16.06 17.42
N PRO A 179 -19.57 16.33 17.48
CA PRO A 179 -20.46 15.95 16.39
C PRO A 179 -20.04 16.63 15.08
N LEU A 180 -20.06 15.86 13.99
CA LEU A 180 -19.84 16.38 12.64
C LEU A 180 -20.99 17.34 12.26
N PRO A 181 -20.71 18.43 11.52
CA PRO A 181 -21.73 19.38 11.08
C PRO A 181 -22.76 18.76 10.12
#